data_AF-A0A832PF85-F1
#
_entry.id   AF-A0A832PF85-F1
#
_cell.length_a   1.000
_cell.length_b   1.000
_cell.length_c   1.000
_cell.angle_alpha   90.00
_cell.angle_beta   90.00
_cell.angle_gamma   90.00
#
_symmetry.space_group_name_H-M   'P 1'
#
loop_
_entity.id
_entity.type
_entity.pdbx_description
1 polymer ?
#
loop_
_entity_poly.entity_id
_entity_poly.type
_entity_poly.pdbx_seq_one_letter_code
_entity_poly.pdbx_strand_id
1 'polypeptide(L)' 'MWGVTIKQLDDPYFDLQAEVDFTHHPGGLKATKKLIGLCHITDASYVLDVGCGVGKTVCYLAKTIGCKVFGVDKK' A
#
# COMPACT_ATOMS: atom_id res chain seq x y z
N MET A 1 11.34 -17.16 -0.84
CA MET A 1 11.52 -15.78 -0.34
C MET A 1 10.96 -14.86 -1.42
N TRP A 2 9.68 -14.50 -1.37
CA TRP A 2 9.05 -13.69 -2.42
C TRP A 2 9.13 -12.22 -2.02
N GLY A 3 9.87 -11.45 -2.81
CA GLY A 3 10.20 -10.06 -2.52
C GLY A 3 9.02 -9.12 -2.79
N VAL A 4 8.82 -8.18 -1.87
CA VAL A 4 8.01 -6.98 -2.10
C VAL A 4 8.66 -6.24 -3.28
N THR A 5 8.00 -6.22 -4.44
CA THR A 5 8.49 -5.47 -5.61
C THR A 5 7.68 -4.20 -5.69
N ILE A 6 8.25 -3.10 -5.19
CA ILE A 6 7.75 -1.75 -5.43
C ILE A 6 8.61 -1.20 -6.57
N LYS A 7 8.01 -0.92 -7.72
CA LYS A 7 8.65 -0.06 -8.72
C LYS A 7 8.29 1.37 -8.36
N GLN A 8 9.19 2.07 -7.67
CA GLN A 8 9.06 3.49 -7.36
C GLN A 8 9.98 4.27 -8.28
N LEU A 9 9.46 5.32 -8.92
CA LEU A 9 10.25 6.36 -9.55
C LEU A 9 10.47 7.46 -8.49
N ASP A 10 11.72 7.83 -8.24
CA ASP A 10 12.08 8.82 -7.22
C ASP A 10 11.54 10.21 -7.61
N ASP A 11 10.46 10.64 -6.97
CA ASP A 11 9.90 12.00 -7.11
C ASP A 11 9.87 12.70 -5.73
N PRO A 12 10.77 13.66 -5.47
CA PRO A 12 10.88 14.35 -4.18
C PRO A 12 9.62 15.15 -3.80
N TYR A 13 8.73 15.46 -4.74
CA TYR A 13 7.45 16.09 -4.46
C TYR A 13 6.43 15.10 -3.87
N PHE A 14 6.54 13.81 -4.19
CA PHE A 14 5.70 12.75 -3.59
C PHE A 14 6.13 12.39 -2.18
N ASP A 15 7.43 12.34 -1.95
CA ASP A 15 7.96 12.05 -0.63
C ASP A 15 7.55 13.14 0.37
N LEU A 16 7.63 14.41 -0.03
CA LEU A 16 7.15 15.53 0.78
C LEU A 16 5.64 15.40 1.08
N GLN A 17 4.81 15.06 0.09
CA GLN A 17 3.36 14.86 0.32
C GLN A 17 3.05 13.66 1.21
N ALA A 18 3.87 12.61 1.12
CA ALA A 18 3.74 11.42 1.96
C ALA A 18 4.18 11.70 3.40
N GLU A 19 5.16 12.58 3.61
CA GLU A 19 5.57 13.09 4.92
C GLU A 19 4.51 14.00 5.53
N VAL A 20 3.87 14.86 4.73
CA VAL A 20 2.79 15.76 5.20
C VAL A 20 1.40 15.12 5.20
N ASP A 21 1.30 13.81 5.06
CA ASP A 21 0.06 13.00 5.14
C ASP A 21 -0.98 13.24 4.02
N PHE A 22 -0.68 14.09 3.03
CA PHE A 22 -1.59 14.48 1.94
C PHE A 22 -1.79 13.41 0.85
N THR A 23 -0.96 12.36 0.80
CA THR A 23 -1.12 11.25 -0.18
C THR A 23 -2.09 10.17 0.27
N HIS A 24 -2.74 10.30 1.43
CA HIS A 24 -3.67 9.27 1.89
C HIS A 24 -5.00 9.35 1.15
N HIS A 25 -5.52 8.18 0.77
CA HIS A 25 -6.93 8.08 0.43
C HIS A 25 -7.78 8.59 1.62
N PRO A 26 -8.97 9.20 1.37
CA PRO A 26 -9.87 9.62 2.43
C PRO A 26 -10.05 8.51 3.48
N GLY A 27 -9.73 8.81 4.74
CA GLY A 27 -9.85 7.87 5.87
C GLY A 27 -8.58 7.16 6.33
N GLY A 28 -7.45 7.28 5.61
CA GLY A 28 -6.12 6.82 6.06
C GLY A 28 -6.06 5.37 6.56
N LEU A 29 -5.15 5.07 7.49
CA LEU A 29 -4.92 3.71 8.00
C LEU A 29 -6.18 3.06 8.61
N LYS A 30 -7.08 3.86 9.21
CA LYS A 30 -8.34 3.35 9.78
C LYS A 30 -9.24 2.77 8.69
N ALA A 31 -9.35 3.46 7.55
CA ALA A 31 -10.09 2.95 6.40
C ALA A 31 -9.40 1.72 5.80
N THR A 32 -8.06 1.70 5.71
CA THR A 32 -7.29 0.52 5.25
C THR A 32 -7.60 -0.71 6.11
N LYS A 33 -7.57 -0.59 7.45
CA LYS A 33 -7.89 -1.70 8.37
C LYS A 33 -9.32 -2.19 8.20
N LYS A 34 -10.28 -1.28 8.01
CA LYS A 34 -11.68 -1.64 7.74
C LYS A 34 -11.81 -2.41 6.43
N LEU A 35 -11.14 -1.96 5.37
CA LEU A 35 -11.18 -2.62 4.06
C LEU A 35 -10.58 -4.03 4.12
N ILE A 36 -9.44 -4.19 4.81
CA ILE A 36 -8.81 -5.50 5.06
C ILE A 36 -9.81 -6.48 5.70
N GLY A 37 -10.54 -6.03 6.73
CA GLY A 37 -11.55 -6.85 7.39
C GLY A 37 -12.73 -7.21 6.47
N LEU A 38 -13.25 -6.23 5.73
CA LEU A 38 -14.38 -6.44 4.81
C LEU A 38 -14.02 -7.38 3.64
N CYS A 39 -12.78 -7.29 3.15
CA CYS A 39 -12.27 -8.13 2.07
C CYS A 39 -11.73 -9.48 2.57
N HIS A 40 -11.75 -9.73 3.88
CA HIS A 40 -11.21 -10.95 4.50
C HIS A 40 -9.78 -11.26 4.05
N ILE A 41 -8.93 -10.24 3.99
CA ILE A 41 -7.54 -10.41 3.55
C ILE A 41 -6.77 -11.18 4.63
N THR A 42 -6.15 -12.27 4.19
CA THR A 42 -5.30 -13.17 5.00
C THR A 42 -3.90 -13.28 4.40
N ASP A 43 -2.98 -13.95 5.09
CA ASP A 43 -1.64 -14.28 4.60
C ASP A 43 -1.63 -15.11 3.30
N ALA A 44 -2.66 -15.92 3.08
CA ALA A 44 -2.87 -16.67 1.85
C ALA A 44 -3.37 -15.82 0.67
N SER A 45 -3.74 -14.56 0.91
CA SER A 45 -4.33 -13.67 -0.11
C SER A 45 -3.27 -13.12 -1.08
N TYR A 46 -3.73 -12.86 -2.31
CA TYR A 46 -3.00 -12.13 -3.34
C TYR A 46 -3.71 -10.80 -3.58
N VAL A 47 -3.01 -9.69 -3.34
CA VAL A 47 -3.58 -8.34 -3.37
C VAL A 47 -2.88 -7.50 -4.43
N LEU A 48 -3.66 -6.77 -5.22
CA LEU A 48 -3.19 -5.74 -6.13
C LEU A 48 -3.66 -4.38 -5.61
N ASP A 49 -2.72 -3.51 -5.29
CA ASP A 49 -2.98 -2.11 -4.90
C ASP A 49 -2.78 -1.20 -6.11
N VAL A 50 -3.89 -0.71 -6.69
CA VAL A 50 -3.89 0.12 -7.90
C VAL A 50 -3.96 1.59 -7.51
N GLY A 51 -3.01 2.39 -7.99
CA GLY A 51 -2.83 3.76 -7.51
C GLY A 51 -2.16 3.78 -6.15
N CYS A 52 -1.17 2.90 -5.94
CA CYS A 52 -0.55 2.67 -4.63
C CYS A 52 0.25 3.87 -4.10
N GLY A 53 0.50 4.89 -4.93
CA GLY A 53 1.33 6.05 -4.60
C GLY A 53 2.69 5.60 -4.06
N VAL A 54 3.07 6.14 -2.91
CA VAL A 54 4.31 5.79 -2.19
C VAL A 54 4.29 4.39 -1.54
N GLY A 55 3.27 3.58 -1.77
CA GLY A 55 3.25 2.17 -1.36
C GLY A 55 3.04 1.91 0.14
N LYS A 56 2.48 2.87 0.90
CA LYS A 56 2.21 2.69 2.35
C LYS A 56 1.31 1.48 2.63
N THR A 57 0.22 1.32 1.87
CA THR A 57 -0.71 0.19 2.03
C THR A 57 -0.06 -1.13 1.63
N VAL A 58 0.68 -1.16 0.51
CA VAL A 58 1.49 -2.33 0.09
C VAL A 58 2.44 -2.76 1.20
N CYS A 59 3.24 -1.83 1.73
CA CYS A 59 4.16 -2.12 2.83
C CYS A 59 3.45 -2.61 4.09
N TYR A 60 2.32 -1.99 4.44
CA TYR A 60 1.53 -2.37 5.60
C TYR A 60 1.00 -3.79 5.49
N LEU A 61 0.42 -4.16 4.34
CA LEU A 61 -0.11 -5.49 4.06
C LEU A 61 0.98 -6.57 4.11
N ALA A 62 2.11 -6.32 3.45
CA ALA A 62 3.23 -7.26 3.44
C ALA A 62 3.82 -7.48 4.84
N LYS A 63 4.02 -6.41 5.62
CA LYS A 63 4.66 -6.50 6.96
C LYS A 63 3.71 -6.99 8.05
N THR A 64 2.43 -6.61 7.98
CA THR A 64 1.47 -6.83 9.08
C THR A 64 0.64 -8.08 8.88
N ILE A 65 0.21 -8.35 7.65
CA ILE A 65 -0.63 -9.53 7.33
C ILE A 65 0.23 -10.66 6.78
N GLY A 66 1.35 -10.34 6.12
CA GLY A 66 2.21 -11.35 5.49
C GLY A 66 1.65 -11.87 4.17
N CYS A 67 0.65 -11.18 3.59
CA CYS A 67 0.05 -11.57 2.33
C CYS A 67 0.92 -11.19 1.14
N LYS A 68 0.64 -11.79 -0.02
CA LYS A 68 1.32 -11.45 -1.27
C LYS A 68 0.66 -10.22 -1.86
N VAL A 69 1.41 -9.14 -1.98
CA VAL A 69 0.87 -7.87 -2.45
C VAL A 69 1.77 -7.25 -3.52
N PHE A 70 1.13 -6.72 -4.57
CA PHE A 70 1.75 -5.98 -5.64
C PHE A 70 1.15 -4.58 -5.72
N GLY A 71 1.99 -3.54 -5.77
CA GLY A 71 1.57 -2.17 -6.01
C GLY A 71 1.80 -1.79 -7.47
N VAL A 72 0.83 -1.11 -8.08
CA VAL A 72 0.99 -0.46 -9.38
C VAL A 72 0.51 0.98 -9.29
N ASP A 73 1.36 1.90 -9.74
CA ASP A 73 0.99 3.29 -9.94
C ASP A 73 1.43 3.73 -11.34
N LYS A 74 0.82 4.79 -11.85
CA LYS A 74 1.16 5.37 -13.17
C LYS A 74 2.28 6.41 -13.09
N LYS A 75 2.64 6.84 -11.88
CA LYS A 75 3.70 7.82 -11.65
C LYS A 75 5.07 7.19 -11.57
#